data_AF-A0A7X2MGN0-F1
#
_entry.id   AF-A0A7X2MGN0-F1
#
_cell.length_a   1.000
_cell.length_b   1.000
_cell.length_c   1.000
_cell.angle_alpha   90.00
_cell.angle_beta   90.00
_cell.angle_gamma   90.00
#
_symmetry.space_group_name_H-M   'P 1'
#
loop_
_entity.id
_entity.type
_entity.pdbx_description
1 polymer ?
#
loop_
_entity_poly.entity_id
_entity_poly.type
_entity_poly.pdbx_seq_one_letter_code
_entity_poly.pdbx_strand_id
1 'polypeptide(L)'
;FPVISSVGHETDTTIADLVADVRAATPTAAAELATPVLSEEIVKIKQYRLRIIQVLKNKISNYQQILDKVCSSYILQQPDRLYTGYAQNLDSLINRKNQAFKNLVYQNEKQLQLLESNLQHNNPSIRIKDEKNNLQQLLEKMHLGMLGVFNDKSYKLEKLMSSLDMLSPLKVMNRGYSYILKDGKTVKNVKLLQPNDDVTLYFENGSAEARITKIREEKE
;
A
#
# COMPACT_ATOMS: atom_id res chain seq x y z
N PHE A 1 63.08 55.40 -58.38
CA PHE A 1 62.82 56.24 -59.56
C PHE A 1 64.06 56.16 -60.44
N PRO A 2 63.90 56.03 -61.77
CA PRO A 2 65.04 56.03 -62.69
C PRO A 2 65.80 57.36 -62.61
N VAL A 3 67.12 57.32 -62.79
CA VAL A 3 67.95 58.52 -62.94
C VAL A 3 67.84 59.00 -64.38
N ILE A 4 67.36 60.24 -64.59
CA ILE A 4 67.15 60.81 -65.94
C ILE A 4 68.14 61.96 -66.19
N SER A 5 68.98 61.85 -67.22
CA SER A 5 69.88 62.93 -67.64
C SER A 5 69.23 63.81 -68.71
N SER A 6 69.39 65.14 -68.61
CA SER A 6 68.81 66.14 -69.53
C SER A 6 69.71 67.35 -69.79
N VAL A 7 71.01 67.10 -69.98
CA VAL A 7 72.05 68.14 -70.01
C VAL A 7 72.08 68.94 -71.33
N GLY A 8 71.50 68.48 -72.45
CA GLY A 8 71.47 69.26 -73.69
C GLY A 8 71.05 68.52 -74.96
N HIS A 9 71.14 69.21 -76.11
CA HIS A 9 70.73 68.72 -77.44
C HIS A 9 71.64 67.58 -77.93
N GLU A 10 71.15 66.83 -78.93
CA GLU A 10 71.72 65.55 -79.38
C GLU A 10 73.23 65.54 -79.66
N THR A 11 73.83 66.70 -79.97
CA THR A 11 75.26 66.85 -80.30
C THR A 11 76.20 66.88 -79.09
N ASP A 12 75.72 67.16 -77.88
CA ASP A 12 76.56 67.30 -76.69
C ASP A 12 76.29 66.14 -75.71
N THR A 13 77.02 65.03 -75.84
CA THR A 13 76.90 63.87 -74.94
C THR A 13 77.92 63.97 -73.80
N THR A 14 77.45 63.87 -72.56
CA THR A 14 78.31 63.95 -71.34
C THR A 14 78.43 62.58 -70.66
N ILE A 15 79.42 62.42 -69.77
CA ILE A 15 79.57 61.19 -68.96
C ILE A 15 78.31 60.95 -68.10
N ALA A 16 77.62 62.01 -67.66
CA ALA A 16 76.38 61.88 -66.90
C ALA A 16 75.26 61.20 -67.72
N ASP A 17 75.19 61.44 -69.03
CA ASP A 17 74.22 60.77 -69.92
C ASP A 17 74.49 59.27 -70.06
N LEU A 18 75.76 58.84 -69.96
CA LEU A 18 76.18 57.44 -70.07
C LEU A 18 75.95 56.62 -68.80
N VAL A 19 75.83 57.30 -67.65
CA VAL A 19 75.63 56.66 -66.33
C VAL A 19 74.15 56.69 -65.91
N ALA A 20 73.31 57.52 -66.54
CA ALA A 20 71.88 57.62 -66.26
C ALA A 20 71.06 56.44 -66.84
N ASP A 21 69.94 56.11 -66.20
CA ASP A 21 69.03 55.05 -66.66
C ASP A 21 68.29 55.45 -67.96
N VAL A 22 67.99 56.74 -68.11
CA VAL A 22 67.29 57.30 -69.28
C VAL A 22 67.89 58.66 -69.65
N ARG A 23 68.16 58.89 -70.94
CA ARG A 23 68.50 60.21 -71.46
C ARG A 23 67.26 60.88 -72.05
N ALA A 24 67.01 62.13 -71.68
CA ALA A 24 65.98 62.96 -72.29
C ALA A 24 66.64 64.16 -73.01
N ALA A 25 66.16 64.51 -74.19
CA ALA A 25 66.75 65.57 -75.01
C ALA A 25 66.55 66.98 -74.43
N THR A 26 65.56 67.17 -73.57
CA THR A 26 65.28 68.44 -72.90
C THR A 26 64.91 68.23 -71.43
N PRO A 27 65.13 69.23 -70.56
CA PRO A 27 64.66 69.18 -69.17
C PRO A 27 63.15 68.96 -69.05
N THR A 28 62.37 69.46 -70.02
CA THR A 28 60.91 69.23 -70.07
C THR A 28 60.56 67.77 -70.37
N ALA A 29 61.27 67.12 -71.30
CA ALA A 29 61.08 65.70 -71.59
C ALA A 29 61.49 64.80 -70.41
N ALA A 30 62.53 65.19 -69.66
CA ALA A 30 62.90 64.50 -68.42
C ALA A 30 61.81 64.64 -67.35
N ALA A 31 61.21 65.83 -67.22
CA ALA A 31 60.10 66.05 -66.30
C ALA A 31 58.87 65.22 -66.69
N GLU A 32 58.49 65.20 -67.98
CA GLU A 32 57.39 64.37 -68.48
C GLU A 32 57.61 62.87 -68.21
N LEU A 33 58.83 62.36 -68.39
CA LEU A 33 59.19 60.97 -68.07
C LEU A 33 59.20 60.68 -66.57
N ALA A 34 59.56 61.67 -65.75
CA ALA A 34 59.58 61.53 -64.29
C ALA A 34 58.19 61.65 -63.65
N THR A 35 57.23 62.29 -64.33
CA THR A 35 55.90 62.57 -63.78
C THR A 35 54.82 61.67 -64.36
N PRO A 36 53.89 61.16 -63.54
CA PRO A 36 52.77 60.38 -64.06
C PRO A 36 51.82 61.27 -64.88
N VAL A 37 51.20 60.67 -65.90
CA VAL A 37 50.22 61.37 -66.74
C VAL A 37 48.94 61.63 -65.94
N LEU A 38 48.56 62.91 -65.82
CA LEU A 38 47.41 63.35 -65.01
C LEU A 38 46.10 62.63 -65.38
N SER A 39 45.85 62.40 -66.66
CA SER A 39 44.63 61.72 -67.14
C SER A 39 44.54 60.27 -66.65
N GLU A 40 45.66 59.55 -66.62
CA GLU A 40 45.73 58.17 -66.12
C GLU A 40 45.51 58.11 -64.60
N GLU A 41 46.11 59.03 -63.85
CA GLU A 41 45.89 59.11 -62.39
C GLU A 41 44.44 59.45 -62.05
N ILE A 42 43.79 60.33 -62.81
CA ILE A 42 42.36 60.61 -62.66
C ILE A 42 41.52 59.34 -62.92
N VAL A 43 41.88 58.54 -63.91
CA VAL A 43 41.20 57.25 -64.18
C VAL A 43 41.41 56.27 -63.03
N LYS A 44 42.63 56.14 -62.50
CA LYS A 44 42.93 55.30 -61.32
C LYS A 44 42.12 55.73 -60.10
N ILE A 45 42.06 57.03 -59.80
CA ILE A 45 41.26 57.56 -58.68
C ILE A 45 39.78 57.21 -58.86
N LYS A 46 39.25 57.36 -60.08
CA LYS A 46 37.85 56.97 -60.38
C LYS A 46 37.62 55.47 -60.16
N GLN A 47 38.54 54.62 -60.60
CA GLN A 47 38.47 53.17 -60.39
C GLN A 47 38.53 52.80 -58.91
N TYR A 48 39.43 53.40 -58.13
CA TYR A 48 39.51 53.19 -56.69
C TYR A 48 38.23 53.63 -55.98
N ARG A 49 37.65 54.77 -56.38
CA ARG A 49 36.37 55.23 -55.85
C ARG A 49 35.25 54.23 -56.11
N LEU A 50 35.13 53.71 -57.34
CA LEU A 50 34.13 52.69 -57.67
C LEU A 50 34.33 51.41 -56.87
N ARG A 51 35.59 50.96 -56.71
CA ARG A 51 35.93 49.79 -55.90
C ARG A 51 35.55 49.96 -54.44
N ILE A 52 35.83 51.12 -53.84
CA ILE A 52 35.46 51.43 -52.45
C ILE A 52 33.94 51.38 -52.29
N ILE A 53 33.19 52.03 -53.20
CA ILE A 53 31.72 52.04 -53.16
C ILE A 53 31.18 50.61 -53.23
N GLN A 54 31.73 49.77 -54.12
CA GLN A 54 31.29 48.38 -54.24
C GLN A 54 31.56 47.57 -52.97
N VAL A 55 32.75 47.73 -52.37
CA VAL A 55 33.11 47.04 -51.13
C VAL A 55 32.21 47.47 -49.96
N LEU A 56 31.92 48.77 -49.85
CA LEU A 56 31.03 49.28 -48.81
C LEU A 56 29.60 48.76 -48.99
N LYS A 57 29.08 48.75 -50.23
CA LYS A 57 27.76 48.16 -50.53
C LYS A 57 27.68 46.69 -50.13
N ASN A 58 28.70 45.91 -50.48
CA ASN A 58 28.76 44.50 -50.11
C ASN A 58 28.82 44.30 -48.60
N LYS A 59 29.59 45.12 -47.87
CA LYS A 59 29.64 45.07 -46.40
C LYS A 59 28.28 45.37 -45.77
N ILE A 60 27.62 46.45 -46.22
CA ILE A 60 26.29 46.83 -45.70
C ILE A 60 25.29 45.70 -45.96
N SER A 61 25.26 45.14 -47.16
CA SER A 61 24.38 44.03 -47.49
C SER A 61 24.63 42.79 -46.62
N ASN A 62 25.90 42.44 -46.37
CA ASN A 62 26.24 41.33 -45.46
C ASN A 62 25.76 41.58 -44.03
N TYR A 63 25.95 42.79 -43.49
CA TYR A 63 25.47 43.12 -42.15
C TYR A 63 23.95 43.13 -42.06
N GLN A 64 23.25 43.59 -43.10
CA GLN A 64 21.79 43.51 -43.17
C GLN A 64 21.33 42.04 -43.18
N GLN A 65 21.95 41.17 -43.97
CA GLN A 65 21.62 39.74 -43.97
C GLN A 65 21.90 39.06 -42.63
N ILE A 66 22.99 39.42 -41.93
CA ILE A 66 23.28 38.92 -40.59
C ILE A 66 22.20 39.39 -39.61
N LEU A 67 21.83 40.67 -39.66
CA LEU A 67 20.78 41.22 -38.81
C LEU A 67 19.45 40.54 -39.07
N ASP A 68 19.05 40.37 -40.33
CA ASP A 68 17.83 39.68 -40.72
C ASP A 68 17.83 38.22 -40.21
N LYS A 69 18.96 37.51 -40.31
CA LYS A 69 19.12 36.16 -39.76
C LYS A 69 19.02 36.12 -38.24
N VAL A 70 19.57 37.10 -37.53
CA VAL A 70 19.50 37.18 -36.07
C VAL A 70 18.08 37.53 -35.63
N CYS A 71 17.43 38.50 -36.28
CA CYS A 71 16.04 38.88 -36.00
C CYS A 71 15.03 37.78 -36.38
N SER A 72 15.30 37.02 -37.44
CA SER A 72 14.50 35.84 -37.82
C SER A 72 14.93 34.57 -37.07
N SER A 73 16.00 34.61 -36.29
CA SER A 73 16.44 33.46 -35.50
C SER A 73 15.39 33.14 -34.46
N TYR A 74 14.86 31.94 -34.60
CA TYR A 74 13.85 31.36 -33.75
C TYR A 74 14.18 31.42 -32.25
N ILE A 75 15.47 31.36 -31.91
CA ILE A 75 16.00 31.40 -30.53
C ILE A 75 15.70 32.76 -29.86
N LEU A 76 15.70 33.86 -30.63
CA LEU A 76 15.43 35.21 -30.12
C LEU A 76 13.94 35.57 -30.20
N GLN A 77 13.19 34.96 -31.11
CA GLN A 77 11.75 35.17 -31.23
C GLN A 77 10.95 34.41 -30.16
N GLN A 78 11.45 33.27 -29.69
CA GLN A 78 10.76 32.42 -28.72
C GLN A 78 11.71 31.95 -27.60
N PRO A 79 12.19 32.86 -26.74
CA PRO A 79 13.08 32.51 -25.63
C PRO A 79 12.46 31.49 -24.67
N ASP A 80 11.13 31.48 -24.52
CA ASP A 80 10.42 30.52 -23.67
C ASP A 80 10.67 29.08 -24.11
N ARG A 81 10.80 28.81 -25.42
CA ARG A 81 11.05 27.45 -25.91
C ARG A 81 12.40 26.90 -25.45
N LEU A 82 13.40 27.75 -25.21
CA LEU A 82 14.67 27.31 -24.62
C LEU A 82 14.44 26.67 -23.24
N TYR A 83 13.48 27.20 -22.48
CA TYR A 83 13.20 26.76 -21.11
C TYR A 83 12.09 25.71 -21.03
N THR A 84 11.22 25.58 -22.04
CA THR A 84 10.12 24.60 -22.04
C THR A 84 10.60 23.17 -21.76
N GLY A 85 11.68 22.73 -22.40
CA GLY A 85 12.24 21.40 -22.18
C GLY A 85 12.79 21.22 -20.76
N TYR A 86 13.47 22.24 -20.22
CA TYR A 86 13.96 22.22 -18.84
C TYR A 86 12.82 22.23 -17.82
N ALA A 87 11.75 23.00 -18.08
CA ALA A 87 10.56 23.03 -17.24
C ALA A 87 9.84 21.67 -17.23
N GLN A 88 9.63 21.06 -18.40
CA GLN A 88 9.05 19.71 -18.48
C GLN A 88 9.90 18.64 -17.79
N ASN A 89 11.23 18.71 -17.93
CA ASN A 89 12.13 17.81 -17.24
C ASN A 89 12.07 18.01 -15.72
N LEU A 90 12.02 19.26 -15.26
CA LEU A 90 11.88 19.61 -13.85
C LEU A 90 10.57 19.04 -13.28
N ASP A 91 9.45 19.22 -13.98
CA ASP A 91 8.14 18.68 -13.59
C ASP A 91 8.18 17.15 -13.51
N SER A 92 8.79 16.48 -14.50
CA SER A 92 8.95 15.02 -14.48
C SER A 92 9.80 14.56 -13.29
N LEU A 93 10.88 15.29 -12.96
CA LEU A 93 11.74 14.96 -11.82
C LEU A 93 11.01 15.17 -10.48
N ILE A 94 10.25 16.27 -10.35
CA ILE A 94 9.43 16.55 -9.17
C ILE A 94 8.40 15.44 -8.97
N ASN A 95 7.68 15.05 -10.02
CA ASN A 95 6.69 13.99 -9.97
C ASN A 95 7.32 12.65 -9.58
N ARG A 96 8.45 12.29 -10.20
CA ARG A 96 9.19 11.06 -9.88
C ARG A 96 9.69 11.04 -8.43
N LYS A 97 10.21 12.16 -7.94
CA LYS A 97 10.62 12.32 -6.53
C LYS A 97 9.44 12.12 -5.59
N ASN A 98 8.32 12.79 -5.86
CA ASN A 98 7.12 12.70 -5.02
C ASN A 98 6.53 11.29 -5.00
N GLN A 99 6.51 10.59 -6.14
CA GLN A 99 6.05 9.21 -6.23
C GLN A 99 6.97 8.27 -5.43
N ALA A 100 8.29 8.41 -5.59
CA ALA A 100 9.26 7.60 -4.86
C ALA A 100 9.16 7.83 -3.34
N PHE A 101 9.01 9.09 -2.92
CA PHE A 101 8.84 9.43 -1.51
C PHE A 101 7.56 8.84 -0.92
N LYS A 102 6.42 8.97 -1.60
CA LYS A 102 5.15 8.37 -1.19
C LYS A 102 5.26 6.84 -1.05
N ASN A 103 5.90 6.19 -2.02
CA ASN A 103 6.11 4.75 -1.98
C ASN A 103 6.99 4.32 -0.79
N LEU A 104 8.05 5.08 -0.49
CA LEU A 104 8.94 4.81 0.64
C LEU A 104 8.19 4.91 1.98
N VAL A 105 7.41 5.98 2.16
CA VAL A 105 6.61 6.19 3.38
C VAL A 105 5.61 5.05 3.54
N TYR A 106 4.87 4.73 2.47
CA TYR A 106 3.89 3.63 2.50
C TYR A 106 4.52 2.28 2.83
N GLN A 107 5.70 1.99 2.28
CA GLN A 107 6.43 0.75 2.58
C GLN A 107 6.86 0.68 4.06
N ASN A 108 7.37 1.78 4.61
CA ASN A 108 7.78 1.85 6.02
C ASN A 108 6.58 1.73 6.96
N GLU A 109 5.47 2.41 6.67
CA GLU A 109 4.22 2.27 7.44
C GLU A 109 3.71 0.83 7.43
N LYS A 110 3.72 0.18 6.26
CA LYS A 110 3.32 -1.22 6.14
C LYS A 110 4.25 -2.16 6.93
N GLN A 111 5.56 -1.93 6.89
CA GLN A 111 6.52 -2.71 7.68
C GLN A 111 6.28 -2.51 9.18
N LEU A 112 6.06 -1.27 9.62
CA LEU A 112 5.75 -0.94 11.00
C LEU A 112 4.47 -1.67 11.45
N GLN A 113 3.41 -1.59 10.66
CA GLN A 113 2.14 -2.26 10.97
C GLN A 113 2.28 -3.78 11.08
N LEU A 114 3.12 -4.38 10.23
CA LEU A 114 3.39 -5.82 10.26
C LEU A 114 4.23 -6.20 11.48
N LEU A 115 5.22 -5.38 11.86
CA LEU A 115 6.02 -5.54 13.07
C LEU A 115 5.16 -5.38 14.34
N GLU A 116 4.28 -4.38 14.39
CA GLU A 116 3.33 -4.17 15.49
C GLU A 116 2.37 -5.35 15.62
N SER A 117 1.80 -5.81 14.51
CA SER A 117 0.94 -6.99 14.50
C SER A 117 1.68 -8.22 14.99
N ASN A 118 2.91 -8.46 14.51
CA ASN A 118 3.73 -9.58 14.97
C ASN A 118 4.05 -9.48 16.47
N LEU A 119 4.33 -8.28 16.97
CA LEU A 119 4.62 -8.06 18.39
C LEU A 119 3.38 -8.31 19.25
N GLN A 120 2.20 -7.88 18.81
CA GLN A 120 0.94 -8.17 19.50
C GLN A 120 0.59 -9.65 19.50
N HIS A 121 0.70 -10.33 18.35
CA HIS A 121 0.37 -11.76 18.23
C HIS A 121 1.39 -12.66 18.94
N ASN A 122 2.67 -12.30 18.91
CA ASN A 122 3.71 -13.04 19.60
C ASN A 122 3.88 -12.61 21.06
N ASN A 123 3.04 -11.71 21.57
CA ASN A 123 3.10 -11.30 22.97
C ASN A 123 2.68 -12.49 23.86
N PRO A 124 3.61 -13.15 24.56
CA PRO A 124 3.30 -14.35 25.33
C PRO A 124 2.31 -14.03 26.46
N SER A 125 2.30 -12.79 26.95
CA SER A 125 1.39 -12.38 28.02
C SER A 125 -0.09 -12.42 27.61
N ILE A 126 -0.41 -12.07 26.36
CA ILE A 126 -1.78 -12.13 25.83
C ILE A 126 -2.19 -13.58 25.64
N ARG A 127 -1.33 -14.40 25.01
CA ARG A 127 -1.56 -15.86 24.87
C ARG A 127 -1.76 -16.56 26.21
N ILE A 128 -0.93 -16.24 27.21
CA ILE A 128 -1.04 -16.82 28.56
C ILE A 128 -2.36 -16.39 29.23
N LYS A 129 -2.79 -15.14 29.03
CA LYS A 129 -4.06 -14.64 29.58
C LYS A 129 -5.26 -15.33 28.94
N ASP A 130 -5.24 -15.49 27.62
CA ASP A 130 -6.31 -16.16 26.88
C ASP A 130 -6.40 -17.65 27.25
N GLU A 131 -5.26 -18.34 27.35
CA GLU A 131 -5.23 -19.74 27.80
C GLU A 131 -5.67 -19.90 29.26
N LYS A 132 -5.34 -18.94 30.14
CA LYS A 132 -5.83 -18.93 31.53
C LYS A 132 -7.35 -18.77 31.58
N ASN A 133 -7.92 -17.90 30.75
CA ASN A 133 -9.37 -17.73 30.63
C ASN A 133 -10.05 -19.00 30.08
N ASN A 134 -9.46 -19.62 29.06
CA ASN A 134 -9.96 -20.89 28.52
C ASN A 134 -9.94 -22.00 29.58
N LEU A 135 -8.85 -22.11 30.34
CA LEU A 135 -8.73 -23.06 31.44
C LEU A 135 -9.82 -22.83 32.48
N GLN A 136 -10.06 -21.57 32.86
CA GLN A 136 -11.10 -21.22 33.83
C GLN A 136 -12.50 -21.60 33.33
N GLN A 137 -12.83 -21.29 32.07
CA GLN A 137 -14.11 -21.69 31.48
C GLN A 137 -14.25 -23.21 31.38
N LEU A 138 -13.17 -23.93 31.07
CA LEU A 138 -13.19 -25.39 30.98
C LEU A 138 -13.39 -26.02 32.37
N LEU A 139 -12.75 -25.47 33.40
CA LEU A 139 -12.96 -25.88 34.80
C LEU A 139 -14.39 -25.63 35.25
N GLU A 140 -14.98 -24.48 34.94
CA GLU A 140 -16.38 -24.18 35.25
C GLU A 140 -17.33 -25.15 34.54
N LYS A 141 -17.13 -25.41 33.24
CA LYS A 141 -17.91 -26.40 32.49
C LYS A 141 -17.76 -27.80 33.06
N MET A 142 -16.54 -28.19 33.44
CA MET A 142 -16.27 -29.49 34.06
C MET A 142 -17.02 -29.61 35.39
N HIS A 143 -16.98 -28.58 36.23
CA HIS A 143 -17.65 -28.56 37.52
C HIS A 143 -19.17 -28.66 37.38
N LEU A 144 -19.77 -27.91 36.45
CA LEU A 144 -21.19 -28.00 36.14
C LEU A 144 -21.57 -29.38 35.59
N GLY A 145 -20.74 -29.96 34.73
CA GLY A 145 -20.93 -31.34 34.23
C GLY A 145 -20.88 -32.37 35.35
N MET A 146 -19.93 -32.26 36.28
CA MET A 146 -19.84 -33.14 37.45
C MET A 146 -21.07 -33.03 38.36
N LEU A 147 -21.54 -31.81 38.63
CA LEU A 147 -22.77 -31.60 39.40
C LEU A 147 -23.99 -32.21 38.72
N GLY A 148 -24.09 -32.08 37.39
CA GLY A 148 -25.15 -32.72 36.60
C GLY A 148 -25.13 -34.25 36.75
N VAL A 149 -23.97 -34.87 36.56
CA VAL A 149 -23.81 -36.33 36.72
C VAL A 149 -24.15 -36.77 38.15
N PHE A 150 -23.69 -36.02 39.15
CA PHE A 150 -23.99 -36.32 40.56
C PHE A 150 -25.50 -36.27 40.84
N ASN A 151 -26.17 -35.21 40.40
CA ASN A 151 -27.61 -35.03 40.59
C ASN A 151 -28.42 -36.12 39.86
N ASP A 152 -28.05 -36.48 38.64
CA ASP A 152 -28.69 -37.56 37.90
C ASP A 152 -28.55 -38.92 38.60
N LYS A 153 -27.38 -39.20 39.19
CA LYS A 153 -27.15 -40.43 39.96
C LYS A 153 -27.94 -40.43 41.26
N SER A 154 -27.98 -39.31 41.98
CA SER A 154 -28.78 -39.15 43.20
C SER A 154 -30.28 -39.32 42.93
N TYR A 155 -30.80 -38.70 41.87
CA TYR A 155 -32.20 -38.83 41.47
C TYR A 155 -32.55 -40.28 41.07
N LYS A 156 -31.66 -40.96 40.32
CA LYS A 156 -31.85 -42.39 40.00
C LYS A 156 -31.87 -43.27 41.24
N LEU A 157 -30.99 -43.00 42.20
CA LEU A 157 -30.95 -43.71 43.48
C LEU A 157 -32.25 -43.51 44.26
N GLU A 158 -32.70 -42.27 44.39
CA GLU A 158 -33.95 -41.93 45.09
C GLU A 158 -35.17 -42.60 44.45
N LYS A 159 -35.23 -42.63 43.11
CA LYS A 159 -36.29 -43.33 42.37
C LYS A 159 -36.25 -44.85 42.59
N LEU A 160 -35.06 -45.45 42.62
CA LEU A 160 -34.88 -46.88 42.92
C LEU A 160 -35.30 -47.20 44.35
N MET A 161 -34.94 -46.36 45.32
CA MET A 161 -35.38 -46.48 46.71
C MET A 161 -36.90 -46.36 46.84
N SER A 162 -37.53 -45.38 46.17
CA SER A 162 -38.99 -45.24 46.14
C SER A 162 -39.68 -46.46 45.50
N SER A 163 -39.10 -47.03 44.44
CA SER A 163 -39.65 -48.22 43.80
C SER A 163 -39.52 -49.46 44.70
N LEU A 164 -38.39 -49.60 45.41
CA LEU A 164 -38.18 -50.65 46.40
C LEU A 164 -39.16 -50.51 47.57
N ASP A 165 -39.39 -49.28 48.02
CA ASP A 165 -40.36 -48.96 49.06
C ASP A 165 -41.80 -49.29 48.65
N MET A 166 -42.18 -49.10 47.38
CA MET A 166 -43.52 -49.49 46.88
C MET A 166 -43.70 -51.01 46.81
N LEU A 167 -42.61 -51.75 46.59
CA LEU A 167 -42.62 -53.22 46.53
C LEU A 167 -42.51 -53.86 47.92
N SER A 168 -42.26 -53.07 48.98
CA SER A 168 -42.14 -53.57 50.35
C SER A 168 -43.53 -53.81 50.98
N PRO A 169 -43.89 -55.08 51.31
CA PRO A 169 -45.17 -55.43 51.92
C PRO A 169 -45.44 -54.74 53.26
N LEU A 170 -44.38 -54.29 53.94
CA LEU A 170 -44.44 -53.57 55.22
C LEU A 170 -45.15 -52.21 55.08
N LYS A 171 -44.94 -51.47 53.98
CA LYS A 171 -45.59 -50.16 53.77
C LYS A 171 -47.07 -50.26 53.36
N VAL A 172 -47.52 -51.41 52.88
CA VAL A 172 -48.97 -51.66 52.68
C VAL A 172 -49.68 -51.74 54.03
N MET A 173 -49.02 -52.26 55.08
CA MET A 173 -49.58 -52.30 56.43
C MET A 173 -49.67 -50.91 57.08
N ASN A 174 -48.72 -50.00 56.81
CA ASN A 174 -48.76 -48.61 57.29
C ASN A 174 -49.95 -47.78 56.74
N ARG A 175 -50.61 -48.26 55.68
CA ARG A 175 -51.83 -47.61 55.13
C ARG A 175 -53.12 -48.10 55.80
N GLY A 176 -53.03 -48.82 56.91
CA GLY A 176 -54.17 -49.29 57.71
C GLY A 176 -54.81 -50.58 57.19
N TYR A 177 -54.16 -51.29 56.26
CA TYR A 177 -54.63 -52.58 55.77
C TYR A 177 -54.11 -53.70 56.68
N SER A 178 -55.02 -54.43 57.31
CA SER A 178 -54.74 -55.67 58.04
C SER A 178 -54.98 -56.88 57.14
N TYR A 179 -54.13 -57.91 57.24
CA TYR A 179 -54.38 -59.18 56.56
C TYR A 179 -54.92 -60.22 57.56
N ILE A 180 -55.86 -61.03 57.09
CA ILE A 180 -56.59 -62.01 57.92
C ILE A 180 -55.98 -63.40 57.71
N LEU A 181 -55.64 -64.08 58.79
CA LEU A 181 -55.20 -65.49 58.81
C LEU A 181 -56.27 -66.36 59.47
N LYS A 182 -56.61 -67.48 58.83
CA LYS A 182 -57.39 -68.59 59.40
C LYS A 182 -56.53 -69.86 59.32
N ASP A 183 -56.26 -70.52 60.44
CA ASP A 183 -55.43 -71.74 60.52
C ASP A 183 -54.08 -71.61 59.78
N GLY A 184 -53.43 -70.45 59.89
CA GLY A 184 -52.14 -70.18 59.24
C GLY A 184 -52.19 -69.91 57.72
N LYS A 185 -53.38 -69.83 57.10
CA LYS A 185 -53.56 -69.50 55.67
C LYS A 185 -54.24 -68.15 55.48
N THR A 186 -53.69 -67.31 54.60
CA THR A 186 -54.22 -65.96 54.33
C THR A 186 -55.55 -66.06 53.59
N VAL A 187 -56.59 -65.46 54.15
CA VAL A 187 -57.93 -65.47 53.55
C VAL A 187 -58.09 -64.26 52.64
N LYS A 188 -58.08 -64.49 51.32
CA LYS A 188 -58.27 -63.44 50.31
C LYS A 188 -59.72 -63.27 49.85
N ASN A 189 -60.58 -64.25 50.12
CA ASN A 189 -61.96 -64.28 49.64
C ASN A 189 -62.93 -64.58 50.78
N VAL A 190 -64.02 -63.80 50.86
CA VAL A 190 -65.05 -63.89 51.90
C VAL A 190 -65.76 -65.25 51.92
N LYS A 191 -65.78 -65.98 50.79
CA LYS A 191 -66.37 -67.33 50.64
C LYS A 191 -65.68 -68.42 51.48
N LEU A 192 -64.46 -68.19 51.96
CA LEU A 192 -63.69 -69.15 52.75
C LEU A 192 -63.94 -69.00 54.26
N LEU A 193 -64.79 -68.06 54.66
CA LEU A 193 -65.12 -67.76 56.05
C LEU A 193 -66.52 -68.30 56.37
N GLN A 194 -66.70 -68.79 57.59
CA GLN A 194 -67.98 -69.22 58.15
C GLN A 194 -68.31 -68.38 59.40
N PRO A 195 -69.61 -68.17 59.71
CA PRO A 195 -70.02 -67.54 60.97
C PRO A 195 -69.51 -68.38 62.15
N ASN A 196 -68.98 -67.72 63.18
CA ASN A 196 -68.25 -68.28 64.33
C ASN A 196 -66.79 -68.74 64.12
N ASP A 197 -66.18 -68.51 62.96
CA ASP A 197 -64.74 -68.74 62.82
C ASP A 197 -63.91 -67.76 63.66
N ASP A 198 -62.91 -68.30 64.36
CA ASP A 198 -61.86 -67.51 65.02
C ASP A 198 -60.77 -67.18 63.97
N VAL A 199 -60.47 -65.90 63.82
CA VAL A 199 -59.48 -65.40 62.86
C VAL A 199 -58.48 -64.46 63.55
N THR A 200 -57.24 -64.47 63.06
CA THR A 200 -56.19 -63.58 63.56
C THR A 200 -55.97 -62.44 62.57
N LEU A 201 -56.15 -61.22 63.04
CA LEU A 201 -55.92 -59.98 62.33
C LEU A 201 -54.51 -59.47 62.65
N TYR A 202 -53.67 -59.29 61.63
CA TYR A 202 -52.35 -58.68 61.82
C TYR A 202 -52.37 -57.23 61.37
N PHE A 203 -51.90 -56.35 62.25
CA PHE A 203 -51.73 -54.90 62.07
C PHE A 203 -50.24 -54.54 62.09
N GLU A 204 -49.92 -53.28 61.78
CA GLU A 204 -48.54 -52.76 61.73
C GLU A 204 -47.73 -53.03 63.01
N ASN A 205 -48.39 -53.05 64.18
CA ASN A 205 -47.74 -53.14 65.49
C ASN A 205 -48.20 -54.30 66.36
N GLY A 206 -48.96 -55.27 65.82
CA GLY A 206 -49.44 -56.41 66.60
C GLY A 206 -50.51 -57.25 65.92
N SER A 207 -51.01 -58.25 66.62
CA SER A 207 -52.10 -59.12 66.16
C SER A 207 -53.26 -59.14 67.15
N ALA A 208 -54.49 -59.18 66.65
CA ALA A 208 -55.70 -59.33 67.45
C ALA A 208 -56.49 -60.55 66.99
N GLU A 209 -57.08 -61.28 67.93
CA GLU A 209 -58.02 -62.36 67.64
C GLU A 209 -59.43 -61.78 67.53
N ALA A 210 -60.15 -62.16 66.48
CA ALA A 210 -61.52 -61.75 66.24
C ALA A 210 -62.36 -62.94 65.81
N ARG A 211 -63.63 -62.94 66.22
CA ARG A 211 -64.61 -63.94 65.79
C ARG A 211 -65.56 -63.34 64.76
N ILE A 212 -65.81 -64.07 63.69
CA ILE A 212 -66.71 -63.61 62.62
C ILE A 212 -68.16 -63.79 63.05
N THR A 213 -68.86 -62.68 63.28
CA THR A 213 -70.26 -62.69 63.74
C THR A 213 -71.26 -62.71 62.59
N LYS A 214 -70.95 -62.07 61.45
CA LYS A 214 -71.84 -61.99 60.30
C LYS A 214 -71.05 -61.79 59.01
N ILE A 215 -71.36 -62.58 57.99
CA ILE A 215 -70.74 -62.46 56.67
C ILE A 215 -71.75 -61.80 55.74
N ARG A 216 -71.31 -60.74 55.05
CA ARG A 216 -72.05 -60.09 53.96
C ARG A 216 -71.17 -60.16 52.72
N GLU A 217 -71.66 -60.80 51.67
CA GLU A 217 -71.05 -60.64 50.34
C GLU A 217 -71.58 -59.33 49.75
N GLU A 218 -70.71 -58.34 49.59
CA GLU A 218 -70.95 -57.29 48.61
C GLU A 218 -70.56 -57.84 47.23
N LYS A 219 -71.54 -57.88 46.32
CA LYS A 219 -71.28 -58.06 44.90
C LYS A 219 -70.82 -56.71 44.35
N GLU A 220 -69.54 -56.61 44.05
CA GLU A 220 -69.08 -55.87 42.87
C GLU A 220 -69.02 -56.81 41.67
#